data_AF-A0A967Q0L9-F1
#
_entry.id   AF-A0A967Q0L9-F1
#
_cell.length_a   1.000
_cell.length_b   1.000
_cell.length_c   1.000
_cell.angle_alpha   90.00
_cell.angle_beta   90.00
_cell.angle_gamma   90.00
#
_symmetry.space_group_name_H-M   'P 1'
#
loop_
_entity.id
_entity.type
_entity.pdbx_description
1 polymer ?
#
loop_
_entity_poly.entity_id
_entity_poly.type
_entity_poly.pdbx_seq_one_letter_code
_entity_poly.pdbx_strand_id
1 'polypeptide(L)' 'TETQSGGEPQEDLLGMDGMDPELAQALANKGICSMEDLAEQSVDELLDIEGMDEERAGQLIMTARAPWFEGQE' A
#
# COMPACT_ATOMS: atom_id res chain seq x y z
N THR A 1 -13.36 19.09 -15.32
CA THR A 1 -12.31 18.07 -15.16
C THR A 1 -12.15 17.85 -13.68
N GLU A 2 -12.90 16.89 -13.13
CA GLU A 2 -12.65 16.43 -11.77
C GLU A 2 -11.21 15.90 -11.72
N THR A 3 -10.31 16.68 -11.14
CA THR A 3 -9.05 16.16 -10.61
C THR A 3 -9.45 15.15 -9.55
N GLN A 4 -9.34 13.86 -9.86
CA GLN A 4 -9.41 12.80 -8.87
C GLN A 4 -8.42 13.19 -7.78
N SER A 5 -8.96 13.64 -6.64
CA SER A 5 -8.19 14.03 -5.47
C SER A 5 -7.73 12.75 -4.78
N GLY A 6 -6.93 11.95 -5.48
CA GLY A 6 -6.14 10.91 -4.84
C GLY A 6 -5.19 11.58 -3.86
N GLY A 7 -5.02 10.98 -2.70
CA GLY A 7 -4.07 11.49 -1.72
C GLY A 7 -2.65 11.50 -2.28
N GLU A 8 -1.76 12.21 -1.58
CA GLU A 8 -0.33 12.06 -1.79
C GLU A 8 0.16 10.90 -0.91
N PRO A 9 0.88 9.92 -1.47
CA PRO A 9 1.42 8.83 -0.65
C PRO A 9 2.44 9.38 0.34
N GLN A 10 2.38 8.90 1.58
CA GLN A 10 3.26 9.29 2.66
C GLN A 10 4.66 8.67 2.49
N GLU A 11 5.65 9.28 3.14
CA GLU A 11 7.04 8.82 3.09
C GLU A 11 7.20 7.38 3.60
N ASP A 12 6.42 6.96 4.62
CA ASP A 12 6.44 5.59 5.13
C ASP A 12 5.93 4.56 4.11
N LEU A 13 4.93 4.92 3.30
CA LEU A 13 4.45 4.06 2.22
C LEU A 13 5.51 3.97 1.12
N LEU A 14 6.06 5.12 0.71
CA LEU A 14 7.08 5.23 -0.34
C LEU A 14 8.42 4.56 0.03
N GLY A 15 8.77 4.56 1.32
CA GLY A 15 10.01 3.99 1.84
C GLY A 15 9.96 2.48 2.08
N MET A 16 8.82 1.84 1.80
CA MET A 16 8.61 0.42 2.07
C MET A 16 9.34 -0.49 1.07
N ASP A 17 9.91 -1.59 1.56
CA ASP A 17 10.55 -2.58 0.70
C ASP A 17 9.55 -3.20 -0.29
N GLY A 18 9.88 -3.14 -1.58
CA GLY A 18 9.00 -3.59 -2.66
C GLY A 18 7.96 -2.57 -3.15
N MET A 19 7.95 -1.34 -2.61
CA MET A 19 7.09 -0.24 -3.08
C MET A 19 7.75 0.58 -4.17
N ASP A 20 6.97 0.95 -5.19
CA ASP A 20 7.35 1.89 -6.24
C ASP A 20 6.54 3.19 -6.13
N PRO A 21 7.08 4.34 -6.55
CA PRO A 21 6.36 5.62 -6.50
C PRO A 21 5.07 5.61 -7.34
N GLU A 22 5.07 4.89 -8.46
CA GLU A 22 3.88 4.75 -9.32
C GLU A 22 2.78 3.94 -8.64
N LEU A 23 3.16 2.84 -7.96
CA LEU A 23 2.24 1.99 -7.20
C LEU A 23 1.71 2.71 -5.96
N ALA A 24 2.58 3.41 -5.22
CA ALA A 24 2.19 4.22 -4.08
C ALA A 24 1.18 5.30 -4.48
N GLN A 25 1.35 5.91 -5.65
CA GLN A 25 0.37 6.87 -6.17
C GLN A 25 -0.95 6.18 -6.54
N ALA A 26 -0.92 5.00 -7.14
CA ALA A 26 -2.12 4.22 -7.45
C ALA A 26 -2.88 3.82 -6.17
N LEU A 27 -2.17 3.45 -5.11
CA LEU A 27 -2.70 3.17 -3.78
C LEU A 27 -3.32 4.43 -3.14
N ALA A 28 -2.62 5.56 -3.21
CA ALA A 28 -3.12 6.82 -2.66
C ALA A 28 -4.37 7.33 -3.41
N ASN A 29 -4.50 7.02 -4.70
CA ASN A 29 -5.73 7.27 -5.46
C ASN A 29 -6.92 6.42 -4.97
N LYS A 30 -6.65 5.24 -4.37
CA LYS A 30 -7.64 4.40 -3.69
C LYS A 30 -7.87 4.79 -2.22
N GLY A 31 -7.19 5.82 -1.72
CA GLY A 31 -7.27 6.28 -0.33
C GLY A 31 -6.21 5.67 0.60
N ILE A 32 -5.35 4.78 0.09
CA ILE A 32 -4.28 4.13 0.85
C ILE A 32 -3.04 5.02 0.78
N CYS A 33 -2.91 5.95 1.73
CA CYS A 33 -1.85 6.95 1.70
C CYS A 33 -0.66 6.56 2.59
N SER A 34 -0.85 5.69 3.59
CA SER A 34 0.17 5.31 4.56
C SER A 34 0.40 3.80 4.61
N MET A 35 1.50 3.38 5.25
CA MET A 35 1.76 1.97 5.53
C MET A 35 0.66 1.37 6.43
N GLU A 36 0.11 2.14 7.37
CA GLU A 36 -0.98 1.69 8.24
C GLU A 36 -2.27 1.44 7.45
N ASP A 37 -2.63 2.36 6.54
CA ASP A 37 -3.77 2.13 5.63
C ASP A 37 -3.56 0.85 4.81
N LEU A 38 -2.34 0.61 4.30
CA LEU A 38 -2.04 -0.60 3.52
C LEU A 38 -2.12 -1.88 4.37
N ALA A 39 -1.72 -1.81 5.65
CA ALA A 39 -1.78 -2.94 6.57
C ALA A 39 -3.24 -3.39 6.85
N GLU A 40 -4.20 -2.48 6.78
CA GLU A 40 -5.63 -2.79 6.93
C GLU A 40 -6.24 -3.44 5.67
N GLN A 41 -5.57 -3.33 4.51
CA GLN A 41 -6.05 -3.87 3.24
C GLN A 41 -5.86 -5.39 3.12
N SER A 42 -6.56 -5.96 2.14
CA SER A 42 -6.48 -7.37 1.75
C SER A 42 -5.86 -7.53 0.37
N VAL A 43 -5.27 -8.70 0.10
CA VAL A 43 -4.64 -9.01 -1.19
C VAL A 43 -5.61 -8.77 -2.37
N ASP A 44 -6.87 -9.17 -2.21
CA ASP A 44 -7.94 -8.99 -3.20
C ASP A 44 -8.15 -7.52 -3.59
N GLU A 45 -8.07 -6.59 -2.63
CA GLU A 45 -8.22 -5.15 -2.88
C GLU A 45 -7.04 -4.59 -3.69
N LEU A 46 -5.84 -5.13 -3.47
CA LEU A 46 -4.63 -4.74 -4.20
C LEU A 46 -4.60 -5.34 -5.60
N LEU A 47 -5.20 -6.52 -5.80
CA LEU A 47 -5.31 -7.17 -7.12
C LEU A 47 -6.16 -6.37 -8.12
N ASP A 48 -6.99 -5.43 -7.64
CA ASP A 48 -7.71 -4.48 -8.51
C ASP A 48 -6.78 -3.38 -9.10
N ILE A 49 -5.51 -3.33 -8.69
CA ILE A 49 -4.51 -2.40 -9.23
C ILE A 49 -3.87 -3.03 -10.48
N GLU A 50 -3.82 -2.26 -11.58
CA GLU A 50 -3.22 -2.71 -12.82
C GLU A 50 -1.73 -3.04 -12.62
N GLY A 51 -1.31 -4.25 -12.99
CA GLY A 51 0.07 -4.73 -12.83
C GLY A 51 0.40 -5.27 -11.43
N MET A 52 -0.61 -5.47 -10.57
CA MET A 52 -0.45 -6.13 -9.27
C MET A 52 -0.73 -7.63 -9.35
N ASP A 53 0.11 -8.43 -8.71
CA ASP A 53 -0.03 -9.88 -8.57
C ASP A 53 -0.21 -10.29 -7.11
N GLU A 54 -0.77 -11.48 -6.88
CA GLU A 54 -1.14 -11.98 -5.54
C GLU A 54 0.08 -12.09 -4.61
N GLU A 55 1.20 -12.58 -5.14
CA GLU A 55 2.47 -12.70 -4.41
C GLU A 55 2.98 -11.33 -3.96
N ARG A 56 2.99 -10.35 -4.87
CA ARG A 56 3.46 -8.99 -4.60
C ARG A 56 2.57 -8.28 -3.59
N ALA A 57 1.26 -8.36 -3.79
CA ALA A 57 0.28 -7.79 -2.87
C ALA A 57 0.41 -8.40 -1.46
N GLY A 58 0.59 -9.72 -1.37
CA GLY A 58 0.82 -10.40 -0.09
C GLY A 58 2.10 -9.92 0.61
N GLN A 59 3.21 -9.80 -0.11
CA GLN A 59 4.47 -9.26 0.43
C GLN A 59 4.29 -7.85 0.98
N LEU A 60 3.69 -6.95 0.20
CA LEU A 60 3.48 -5.56 0.60
C LEU A 60 2.62 -5.44 1.87
N ILE A 61 1.53 -6.21 1.96
CA ILE A 61 0.68 -6.22 3.16
C ILE A 61 1.43 -6.80 4.36
N MET A 62 2.23 -7.85 4.17
CA MET A 62 3.05 -8.41 5.25
C MET A 62 4.07 -7.40 5.76
N THR A 63 4.78 -6.71 4.85
CA THR A 63 5.73 -5.65 5.21
C THR A 63 5.03 -4.51 5.92
N ALA A 64 3.85 -4.09 5.45
CA ALA A 64 3.07 -3.06 6.10
C ALA A 64 2.60 -3.45 7.52
N ARG A 65 2.35 -4.74 7.75
CA ARG A 65 1.99 -5.30 9.07
C ARG A 65 3.20 -5.63 9.94
N ALA A 66 4.43 -5.55 9.46
CA ALA A 66 5.64 -5.82 10.24
C ALA A 66 5.64 -5.13 11.63
N PRO A 67 5.32 -3.81 11.75
CA PRO A 67 5.27 -3.15 13.06
C PRO A 67 4.24 -3.74 14.03
N TRP A 68 3.19 -4.41 13.55
CA TRP A 68 2.19 -5.08 14.40
C TRP A 68 2.72 -6.37 15.02
N PHE A 69 3.75 -6.95 14.41
CA PHE A 69 4.43 -8.15 14.87
C PHE A 69 5.66 -7.82 15.73
N GLU A 70 6.32 -6.67 15.50
CA GLU A 70 7.46 -6.21 16.30
C GLU A 70 7.09 -5.86 17.76
N GLY A 71 5.81 -5.67 18.08
CA GLY A 71 5.31 -5.45 19.43
C GLY A 71 4.92 -6.72 20.20
N GLN A 72 5.03 -7.91 19.59
CA GLN A 72 4.68 -9.19 20.22
C GLN A 72 5.94 -9.94 20.71
N GLU A 73 6.59 -9.39 21.74
CA GLU A 73 7.58 -10.10 22.58
C GLU A 73 7.09 -10.23 24.03
#